data_AF-A0A819JYP6-F1
#
_entry.id   AF-A0A819JYP6-F1
#
_cell.length_a   1.000
_cell.length_b   1.000
_cell.length_c   1.000
_cell.angle_alpha   90.00
_cell.angle_beta   90.00
_cell.angle_gamma   90.00
#
_symmetry.space_group_name_H-M   'P 1'
#
loop_
_entity.id
_entity.type
_entity.pdbx_description
1 polymer ?
#
loop_
_entity_poly.entity_id
_entity_poly.type
_entity_poly.pdbx_seq_one_letter_code
_entity_poly.pdbx_strand_id
1 'polypeptide(L)'
;MTAHDHPTTLQWWTKEASSKEKRQFINYIRRPIEGQNELIDGLTLEKHVDKHICWYLIQLIMQSASNAAIIQMQDLLNVETRMNEPGTPADMDHNGPQNWSWRFQWSQLTSDIRTRLKTFTQMYGRDLKYGKSIPPEDMIMEDSK
;
A
#
# COMPACT_ATOMS: atom_id res chain seq x y z
N MET A 1 8.84 1.91 2.44
CA MET A 1 7.94 2.97 1.94
C MET A 1 8.61 3.55 0.72
N THR A 2 7.91 3.59 -0.42
CA THR A 2 8.40 4.20 -1.65
C THR A 2 8.31 5.72 -1.54
N ALA A 3 9.30 6.41 -2.09
CA ALA A 3 9.29 7.85 -2.26
C ALA A 3 9.46 8.15 -3.75
N HIS A 4 9.38 9.43 -4.14
CA HIS A 4 9.49 9.82 -5.55
C HIS A 4 10.81 9.39 -6.22
N ASP A 5 11.89 9.26 -5.46
CA ASP A 5 13.21 8.78 -5.92
C ASP A 5 13.32 7.25 -6.03
N HIS A 6 12.35 6.52 -5.47
CA HIS A 6 12.35 5.06 -5.50
C HIS A 6 11.52 4.54 -6.69
N PRO A 7 11.84 3.35 -7.22
CA PRO A 7 10.91 2.64 -8.10
C PRO A 7 9.57 2.41 -7.40
N THR A 8 8.50 2.23 -8.18
CA THR A 8 7.21 1.82 -7.61
C THR A 8 7.35 0.44 -6.98
N THR A 9 6.47 0.11 -6.04
CA THR A 9 6.49 -1.20 -5.36
C THR A 9 6.41 -2.34 -6.37
N LEU A 10 5.58 -2.18 -7.41
CA LEU A 10 5.44 -3.15 -8.48
C LEU A 10 6.76 -3.31 -9.25
N GLN A 11 7.37 -2.20 -9.70
CA GLN A 11 8.63 -2.23 -10.44
C GLN A 11 9.76 -2.86 -9.62
N TRP A 12 9.89 -2.49 -8.35
CA TRP A 12 10.86 -3.10 -7.45
C TRP A 12 10.63 -4.62 -7.35
N TRP A 13 9.40 -5.05 -7.07
CA TRP A 13 9.08 -6.46 -6.91
C TRP A 13 9.35 -7.28 -8.18
N THR A 14 9.02 -6.74 -9.35
CA THR A 14 9.14 -7.46 -10.62
C THR A 14 10.56 -7.48 -11.17
N LYS A 15 11.33 -6.40 -10.99
CA LYS A 15 12.62 -6.20 -11.69
C LYS A 15 13.84 -6.19 -10.79
N GLU A 16 13.71 -5.85 -9.51
CA GLU A 16 14.86 -5.55 -8.64
C GLU A 16 14.94 -6.47 -7.41
N ALA A 17 13.81 -6.89 -6.85
CA ALA A 17 13.75 -7.70 -5.65
C ALA A 17 14.34 -9.09 -5.88
N SER A 18 15.36 -9.43 -5.09
CA SER A 18 15.98 -10.75 -5.09
C SER A 18 15.04 -11.84 -4.56
N SER A 19 15.29 -13.09 -4.94
CA SER A 19 14.51 -14.23 -4.41
C SER A 19 14.59 -14.34 -2.89
N LYS A 20 15.66 -13.84 -2.26
CA LYS A 20 15.79 -13.80 -0.80
C LYS A 20 14.83 -12.79 -0.18
N GLU A 21 14.77 -11.56 -0.72
CA GLU A 21 13.86 -10.52 -0.25
C GLU A 21 12.40 -10.93 -0.43
N LYS A 22 12.06 -11.52 -1.59
CA LYS A 22 10.70 -12.04 -1.83
C LYS A 22 10.30 -13.09 -0.80
N ARG A 23 11.18 -14.06 -0.51
CA ARG A 23 10.92 -15.08 0.52
C ARG A 23 10.78 -14.47 1.92
N GLN A 24 11.63 -13.50 2.27
CA GLN A 24 11.53 -12.82 3.56
C GLN A 24 10.20 -12.08 3.69
N PHE A 25 9.79 -11.37 2.65
CA PHE A 25 8.50 -10.68 2.61
C PHE A 25 7.34 -11.67 2.78
N ILE A 26 7.34 -12.76 2.01
CA ILE A 26 6.30 -13.79 2.10
C ILE A 26 6.25 -14.40 3.50
N ASN A 27 7.39 -14.73 4.09
CA ASN A 27 7.46 -15.23 5.46
C ASN A 27 6.95 -14.22 6.48
N TYR A 28 7.16 -12.92 6.26
CA TYR A 28 6.69 -11.86 7.15
C TYR A 28 5.17 -11.70 7.12
N ILE A 29 4.55 -11.75 5.93
CA ILE A 29 3.08 -11.62 5.81
C ILE A 29 2.35 -12.94 6.06
N ARG A 30 3.07 -14.06 6.01
CA ARG A 30 2.49 -15.39 6.24
C ARG A 30 2.00 -15.45 7.68
N ARG A 31 0.68 -15.55 7.82
CA ARG A 31 0.09 -15.94 9.10
C ARG A 31 0.40 -17.42 9.32
N PRO A 32 0.82 -17.84 10.53
CA PRO A 32 0.83 -19.25 10.87
C PRO A 32 -0.63 -19.73 10.95
N ILE A 33 -1.17 -20.13 9.81
CA ILE A 33 -2.41 -20.91 9.76
C ILE A 33 -1.94 -22.35 9.78
N GLU A 34 -2.10 -23.00 10.93
CA GLU A 34 -1.89 -24.45 11.03
C GLU A 34 -2.88 -25.15 10.10
N GLY A 35 -2.36 -25.88 9.12
CA GLY A 35 -3.09 -26.99 8.51
C GLY A 35 -3.67 -26.79 7.11
N GLN A 36 -3.56 -25.64 6.43
CA GLN A 36 -4.12 -25.52 5.09
C GLN A 36 -3.23 -24.72 4.12
N ASN A 37 -2.86 -25.38 3.01
CA ASN A 37 -2.44 -24.71 1.78
C ASN A 37 -3.68 -24.04 1.15
N GLU A 38 -4.25 -23.03 1.80
CA GLU A 38 -5.38 -22.29 1.25
C GLU A 38 -4.91 -21.48 0.03
N LEU A 39 -5.61 -21.68 -1.08
CA LEU A 39 -5.46 -20.84 -2.25
C LEU A 39 -6.25 -19.55 -2.02
N ILE A 40 -5.62 -18.40 -2.24
CA ILE A 40 -6.27 -17.09 -2.22
C ILE A 40 -6.65 -16.76 -3.65
N ASP A 41 -7.95 -16.60 -3.92
CA ASP A 41 -8.48 -16.41 -5.28
C ASP A 41 -8.01 -17.49 -6.27
N GLY A 42 -7.84 -18.74 -5.78
CA GLY A 42 -7.35 -19.86 -6.58
C GLY A 42 -5.83 -19.86 -6.84
N LEU A 43 -5.06 -19.01 -6.17
CA LEU A 43 -3.60 -18.89 -6.30
C LEU A 43 -2.88 -19.26 -5.01
N THR A 44 -1.64 -19.76 -5.13
CA THR A 44 -0.75 -19.85 -3.96
C THR A 44 -0.43 -18.44 -3.45
N LEU A 45 -0.04 -18.32 -2.18
CA LEU A 45 0.32 -17.04 -1.59
C LEU A 45 1.37 -16.30 -2.43
N GLU A 46 2.40 -17.02 -2.91
CA GLU A 46 3.44 -16.43 -3.77
C GLU A 46 2.84 -15.78 -5.02
N LYS A 47 1.99 -16.52 -5.75
CA LYS A 47 1.38 -16.04 -7.00
C LYS A 47 0.37 -14.92 -6.75
N HIS A 48 -0.31 -14.94 -5.60
CA HIS A 48 -1.22 -13.87 -5.22
C HIS A 48 -0.45 -12.59 -4.89
N VAL A 49 0.66 -12.70 -4.15
CA VAL A 49 1.56 -11.58 -3.85
C VAL A 49 2.15 -11.00 -5.13
N ASP A 50 2.61 -11.82 -6.08
CA ASP A 50 3.14 -11.34 -7.35
C ASP A 50 2.16 -10.42 -8.10
N LYS A 51 0.85 -10.69 -8.00
CA LYS A 51 -0.20 -9.87 -8.64
C LYS A 51 -0.60 -8.64 -7.82
N HIS A 52 -0.42 -8.69 -6.50
CA HIS A 52 -1.05 -7.73 -5.57
C HIS A 52 -0.08 -7.09 -4.59
N ILE A 53 1.24 -7.15 -4.84
CA ILE A 53 2.30 -6.69 -3.93
C ILE A 53 2.08 -5.27 -3.40
N CYS A 54 1.67 -4.33 -4.27
CA CYS A 54 1.38 -2.95 -3.87
C CYS A 54 0.32 -2.90 -2.75
N TRP A 55 -0.74 -3.69 -2.88
CA TRP A 55 -1.82 -3.71 -1.89
C TRP A 55 -1.44 -4.46 -0.60
N TYR A 56 -0.57 -5.47 -0.68
CA TYR A 56 0.01 -6.08 0.52
C TYR A 56 0.86 -5.06 1.30
N LEU A 57 1.71 -4.27 0.62
CA LEU A 57 2.48 -3.22 1.30
C LEU A 57 1.61 -2.09 1.83
N ILE A 58 0.60 -1.65 1.07
CA ILE A 58 -0.38 -0.66 1.55
C ILE A 58 -1.05 -1.17 2.82
N GLN A 59 -1.48 -2.43 2.85
CA GLN A 59 -2.11 -3.02 4.03
C GLN A 59 -1.17 -3.01 5.24
N LEU A 60 0.10 -3.38 5.07
CA LEU A 60 1.10 -3.36 6.16
C LEU A 60 1.37 -1.94 6.68
N ILE A 61 1.49 -0.95 5.78
CA ILE A 61 1.69 0.45 6.17
C ILE A 61 0.48 0.94 6.99
N MET A 62 -0.73 0.62 6.53
CA MET A 62 -1.95 1.00 7.22
C MET A 62 -2.09 0.30 8.59
N GLN A 63 -1.60 -0.93 8.75
CA GLN A 63 -1.57 -1.65 10.03
C GLN A 63 -0.53 -1.12 11.03
N SER A 64 0.49 -0.39 10.56
CA SER A 64 1.61 0.01 11.43
C SER A 64 1.17 0.94 12.57
N ALA A 65 1.97 1.01 13.64
CA ALA A 65 1.76 1.96 14.75
C ALA A 65 2.10 3.42 14.39
N SER A 66 2.54 3.69 13.16
CA SER A 66 2.94 5.04 12.73
C SER A 66 1.74 5.99 12.73
N ASN A 67 1.91 7.20 13.27
CA ASN A 67 0.86 8.23 13.28
C ASN A 67 0.40 8.62 11.87
N ALA A 68 1.29 8.59 10.89
CA ALA A 68 0.99 8.87 9.49
C ALA A 68 1.32 7.67 8.60
N ALA A 69 0.43 7.41 7.63
CA ALA A 69 0.61 6.43 6.56
C ALA A 69 0.48 7.17 5.22
N ILE A 70 1.58 7.29 4.49
CA ILE A 70 1.63 7.97 3.19
C ILE A 70 1.87 6.92 2.12
N ILE A 71 1.00 6.92 1.09
CA ILE A 71 1.03 5.96 -0.01
C ILE A 71 1.26 6.75 -1.30
N GLN A 72 2.24 6.32 -2.09
CA GLN A 72 2.49 6.90 -3.40
C GLN A 72 1.32 6.56 -4.35
N MET A 73 0.86 7.53 -5.15
CA MET A 73 -0.29 7.34 -6.05
C MET A 73 -0.06 6.20 -7.06
N GLN A 74 1.17 6.02 -7.55
CA GLN A 74 1.51 4.91 -8.45
C GLN A 74 1.33 3.53 -7.80
N ASP A 75 1.60 3.39 -6.51
CA ASP A 75 1.37 2.13 -5.78
C ASP A 75 -0.11 1.89 -5.54
N LEU A 76 -0.89 2.94 -5.25
CA LEU A 76 -2.34 2.85 -5.15
C LEU A 76 -2.98 2.37 -6.47
N LEU A 77 -2.44 2.82 -7.60
CA LEU A 77 -2.88 2.44 -8.94
C LEU A 77 -2.27 1.13 -9.45
N ASN A 78 -1.28 0.56 -8.73
CA ASN A 78 -0.53 -0.63 -9.11
C ASN A 78 0.12 -0.52 -10.52
N VAL A 79 0.88 0.55 -10.77
CA VAL A 79 1.52 0.81 -12.07
C VAL A 79 3.05 0.90 -11.99
N GLU A 80 3.76 0.50 -13.05
CA GLU A 80 5.22 0.61 -13.18
C GLU A 80 5.62 1.95 -13.81
N THR A 81 5.42 3.06 -13.08
CA THR A 81 5.78 4.41 -13.59
C THR A 81 6.52 5.22 -12.53
N ARG A 82 7.85 5.15 -12.56
CA ARG A 82 8.73 5.87 -11.63
C ARG A 82 8.59 7.39 -11.79
N MET A 83 8.64 8.13 -10.68
CA MET A 83 8.58 9.59 -10.70
C MET A 83 9.96 10.20 -11.00
N ASN A 84 11.00 9.73 -10.33
CA ASN A 84 12.37 10.20 -10.52
C ASN A 84 13.38 9.05 -10.39
N GLU A 85 14.40 9.07 -11.23
CA GLU A 85 15.59 8.25 -11.13
C GLU A 85 16.81 9.12 -10.80
N PRO A 86 17.31 9.08 -9.56
CA PRO A 86 18.46 9.90 -9.17
C PRO A 86 19.69 9.60 -10.01
N GLY A 87 20.39 10.65 -10.43
CA GLY A 87 21.60 10.53 -11.25
C GLY A 87 21.36 10.41 -12.75
N THR A 88 20.10 10.40 -13.21
CA THR A 88 19.77 10.54 -14.64
C THR A 88 19.38 11.99 -14.95
N PRO A 89 19.87 12.57 -16.07
CA PRO A 89 19.43 13.88 -16.51
C PRO A 89 17.93 13.89 -16.80
N ALA A 90 17.24 14.97 -16.44
CA ALA A 90 15.78 15.07 -16.57
C ALA A 90 15.30 14.97 -18.04
N ASP A 91 16.19 15.25 -18.99
CA ASP A 91 15.97 15.41 -20.42
C ASP A 91 16.59 14.29 -21.28
N MET A 92 17.26 13.29 -20.69
CA MET A 92 17.85 12.21 -21.47
C MET A 92 16.82 11.18 -21.93
N ASP A 93 16.50 11.27 -23.22
CA ASP A 93 15.83 10.28 -24.05
C ASP A 93 16.73 9.04 -24.22
N HIS A 94 16.68 8.13 -23.25
CA HIS A 94 17.20 6.79 -23.38
C HIS A 94 16.05 5.79 -23.15
N ASN A 95 15.15 5.69 -24.13
CA ASN A 95 14.12 4.63 -24.22
C ASN A 95 13.14 4.50 -23.03
N GLY A 96 13.03 5.52 -22.16
CA GLY A 96 12.20 5.50 -20.96
C GLY A 96 11.52 6.84 -20.64
N PRO A 97 10.51 6.87 -19.76
CA PRO A 97 9.82 8.09 -19.38
C PRO A 97 10.75 9.05 -18.62
N GLN A 98 10.72 10.32 -18.98
CA GLN A 98 11.52 11.38 -18.35
C GLN A 98 11.21 11.52 -16.85
N ASN A 99 12.21 11.92 -16.06
CA ASN A 99 11.98 12.27 -14.66
C ASN A 99 10.91 13.36 -14.56
N TRP A 100 10.09 13.29 -13.51
CA TRP A 100 9.04 14.27 -13.19
C TRP A 100 7.93 14.40 -14.25
N SER A 101 7.84 13.47 -15.20
CA SER A 101 6.87 13.50 -16.29
C SER A 101 5.56 12.77 -15.98
N TRP A 102 5.54 11.88 -14.99
CA TRP A 102 4.34 11.11 -14.66
C TRP A 102 3.17 12.00 -14.24
N ARG A 103 1.95 11.67 -14.72
CA ARG A 103 0.73 12.41 -14.43
C ARG A 103 -0.40 11.44 -14.10
N PHE A 104 -1.11 11.77 -13.03
CA PHE A 104 -2.35 11.10 -12.65
C PHE A 104 -3.52 11.55 -13.53
N GLN A 105 -4.39 10.61 -13.88
CA GLN A 105 -5.70 10.88 -14.46
C GLN A 105 -6.80 10.28 -13.59
N TRP A 106 -7.85 11.05 -13.31
CA TRP A 106 -8.97 10.62 -12.47
C TRP A 106 -9.69 9.37 -12.97
N SER A 107 -9.66 9.11 -14.27
CA SER A 107 -10.16 7.89 -14.91
C SER A 107 -9.47 6.62 -14.43
N GLN A 108 -8.22 6.71 -13.96
CA GLN A 108 -7.46 5.58 -13.41
C GLN A 108 -7.98 5.17 -12.02
N LEU A 109 -8.68 6.06 -11.31
CA LEU A 109 -9.18 5.81 -9.96
C LEU A 109 -10.56 5.15 -9.98
N THR A 110 -10.56 3.81 -10.11
CA THR A 110 -11.76 2.98 -10.17
C THR A 110 -12.56 2.97 -8.86
N SER A 111 -13.82 2.52 -8.93
CA SER A 111 -14.67 2.27 -7.75
C SER A 111 -14.01 1.32 -6.76
N ASP A 112 -13.30 0.32 -7.26
CA ASP A 112 -12.72 -0.75 -6.47
C ASP A 112 -11.53 -0.24 -5.65
N ILE A 113 -10.66 0.57 -6.27
CA ILE A 113 -9.55 1.24 -5.57
C ILE A 113 -10.09 2.14 -4.46
N ARG A 114 -11.12 2.95 -4.75
CA ARG A 114 -11.75 3.84 -3.75
C ARG A 114 -12.35 3.04 -2.60
N THR A 115 -13.09 1.99 -2.91
CA THR A 115 -13.75 1.15 -1.91
C THR A 115 -12.72 0.43 -1.05
N ARG A 116 -11.70 -0.18 -1.65
CA ARG A 116 -10.64 -0.88 -0.92
C ARG A 116 -9.84 0.06 -0.02
N LEU A 117 -9.46 1.24 -0.52
CA LEU A 117 -8.74 2.24 0.27
C LEU A 117 -9.59 2.73 1.45
N LYS A 118 -10.88 3.01 1.22
CA LYS A 118 -11.81 3.38 2.29
C LYS A 118 -11.90 2.27 3.34
N THR A 119 -12.09 1.02 2.93
CA THR A 119 -12.16 -0.13 3.84
C THR A 119 -10.90 -0.25 4.68
N PHE A 120 -9.70 -0.16 4.08
CA PHE A 120 -8.45 -0.21 4.84
C PHE A 120 -8.30 0.96 5.80
N THR A 121 -8.68 2.16 5.37
CA THR A 121 -8.64 3.37 6.21
C THR A 121 -9.50 3.20 7.46
N GLN A 122 -10.71 2.68 7.32
CA GLN A 122 -11.63 2.43 8.43
C GLN A 122 -11.18 1.25 9.30
N MET A 123 -10.80 0.14 8.67
CA MET A 123 -10.38 -1.09 9.36
C MET A 123 -9.18 -0.86 10.28
N TYR A 124 -8.25 0.00 9.89
CA TYR A 124 -7.04 0.30 10.65
C TYR A 124 -7.12 1.61 11.45
N GLY A 125 -8.32 2.17 11.63
CA GLY A 125 -8.54 3.34 12.48
C GLY A 125 -7.83 4.61 12.00
N ARG A 126 -7.65 4.76 10.69
CA ARG A 126 -6.98 5.91 10.05
C ARG A 126 -7.97 6.92 9.47
N ASP A 127 -9.26 6.81 9.79
CA ASP A 127 -10.28 7.82 9.54
C ASP A 127 -10.64 8.61 10.80
N LEU A 128 -10.89 9.91 10.62
CA LEU A 128 -11.18 10.84 11.71
C LEU A 128 -12.48 10.53 12.48
N LYS A 129 -13.34 9.66 11.96
CA LYS A 129 -14.64 9.34 12.56
C LYS A 129 -14.54 8.51 13.83
N TYR A 130 -13.46 7.75 14.00
CA TYR A 130 -13.24 6.94 15.21
C TYR A 130 -12.33 7.62 16.25
N GLY A 131 -11.66 8.72 15.91
CA GLY A 131 -10.84 9.51 16.84
C GLY A 131 -11.60 10.63 17.57
N LYS A 132 -12.88 10.86 17.24
CA LYS A 132 -13.77 11.86 17.86
C LYS A 132 -15.11 11.29 18.29
N SER A 133 -15.17 10.05 18.79
CA SER A 133 -16.27 9.71 19.69
C SER A 133 -16.00 10.40 21.02
N ILE A 134 -16.34 11.69 21.11
CA ILE A 134 -16.81 12.21 22.40
C ILE A 134 -17.98 11.26 22.74
N PRO A 135 -17.95 10.54 23.87
CA PRO A 135 -19.12 9.77 24.28
C PRO A 135 -20.32 10.73 24.30
N PRO A 136 -21.55 10.29 23.98
CA PRO A 136 -22.75 11.12 24.17
C PRO A 136 -22.69 11.78 25.56
N GLU A 137 -23.06 13.05 25.70
CA GLU A 137 -23.00 13.77 26.99
C GLU A 137 -23.70 12.99 28.12
N ASP A 138 -24.67 12.19 27.75
CA ASP A 138 -25.45 11.23 28.51
C ASP A 138 -24.67 9.99 29.02
N MET A 139 -23.40 9.81 28.65
CA MET A 139 -22.45 8.83 29.21
C MET A 139 -21.44 9.43 30.20
N ILE A 140 -21.52 10.72 30.50
CA ILE A 140 -20.76 11.32 31.60
C ILE A 140 -21.45 10.92 32.90
N MET A 141 -20.90 9.92 33.58
CA MET A 141 -21.28 9.64 34.96
C MET A 141 -20.88 10.86 35.79
N GLU A 142 -21.86 11.65 36.25
CA GLU A 142 -21.66 12.62 37.31
C GLU A 142 -21.18 11.85 38.55
N ASP A 143 -19.87 11.85 38.77
CA ASP A 143 -19.32 11.45 40.06
C ASP A 143 -19.72 12.51 41.07
N SER A 144 -20.84 12.21 41.73
CA SER A 144 -21.35 12.86 42.92
C SER A 144 -20.27 12.93 44.00
N LYS A 145 -19.88 14.15 44.39
CA LYS A 145 -19.54 14.52 45.77
C LYS A 145 -19.97 15.95 46.07
#